data_AF-A0A6A7ZXQ2-F1
#
_entry.id   AF-A0A6A7ZXQ2-F1
#
_cell.length_a   1.000
_cell.length_b   1.000
_cell.length_c   1.000
_cell.angle_alpha   90.00
_cell.angle_beta   90.00
_cell.angle_gamma   90.00
#
_symmetry.space_group_name_H-M   'P 1'
#
loop_
_entity.id
_entity.type
_entity.pdbx_description
1 polymer ?
#
loop_
_entity_poly.entity_id
_entity_poly.type
_entity_poly.pdbx_seq_one_letter_code
_entity_poly.pdbx_strand_id
1 'polypeptide(L)' 'MKLPALRTMSALVLTFALQGCGTLAPASVGGLRRVVGTDLIGARGATPEDQRKIDRTVVGICGAAVWTRAECAKHGDGRE' A
#
# COMPACT_ATOMS: atom_id res chain seq x y z
N MET A 1 -5.01 -6.86 -38.04
CA MET A 1 -5.71 -7.70 -37.02
C MET A 1 -7.21 -7.49 -37.18
N LYS A 2 -8.04 -8.55 -37.12
CA LYS A 2 -9.49 -8.44 -37.33
C LYS A 2 -10.13 -7.62 -36.18
N LEU A 3 -10.91 -6.60 -36.53
CA LEU A 3 -11.66 -5.72 -35.59
C LEU A 3 -12.31 -6.43 -34.38
N PRO A 4 -12.95 -7.61 -34.52
CA PRO A 4 -13.51 -8.33 -33.38
C PRO A 4 -12.44 -8.83 -32.38
N ALA A 5 -11.26 -9.22 -32.84
CA ALA A 5 -10.17 -9.67 -31.98
C ALA A 5 -9.52 -8.52 -31.20
N LEU A 6 -9.53 -7.31 -31.76
CA LEU A 6 -9.05 -6.11 -31.06
C LEU A 6 -10.03 -5.70 -29.94
N ARG A 7 -11.34 -5.82 -30.18
CA ARG A 7 -12.38 -5.53 -29.18
C ARG A 7 -12.36 -6.50 -27.99
N THR A 8 -12.18 -7.80 -28.25
CA THR A 8 -12.11 -8.81 -27.18
C THR A 8 -10.84 -8.67 -26.33
N MET A 9 -9.70 -8.33 -26.95
CA MET A 9 -8.47 -8.03 -26.20
C MET A 9 -8.62 -6.80 -25.28
N SER A 10 -9.22 -5.72 -25.77
CA SER A 10 -9.42 -4.51 -24.95
C SER A 10 -10.33 -4.75 -23.75
N ALA A 11 -11.38 -5.56 -23.91
CA ALA A 11 -12.27 -5.92 -22.81
C ALA A 11 -11.55 -6.76 -21.73
N LEU A 12 -10.65 -7.67 -22.14
CA LEU A 12 -9.88 -8.48 -21.20
C LEU A 12 -8.88 -7.65 -20.39
N VAL A 13 -8.19 -6.69 -21.02
CA VAL A 13 -7.22 -5.83 -20.31
C VAL A 13 -7.94 -4.96 -19.26
N LEU A 14 -9.14 -4.48 -19.57
CA LEU A 14 -9.91 -3.64 -18.65
C LEU A 14 -10.39 -4.42 -17.43
N THR A 15 -10.76 -5.70 -17.57
CA THR A 15 -11.16 -6.51 -16.42
C THR A 15 -10.00 -6.83 -15.49
N PHE A 16 -8.78 -7.02 -16.01
CA PHE A 16 -7.58 -7.19 -15.17
C PHE A 16 -7.20 -5.93 -14.40
N ALA A 17 -7.43 -4.73 -14.97
CA ALA A 17 -7.13 -3.46 -14.30
C ALA A 17 -8.06 -3.15 -13.11
N LEU A 18 -9.29 -3.68 -13.10
CA LEU A 18 -10.24 -3.47 -12.01
C LEU A 18 -10.09 -4.44 -10.83
N GLN A 19 -9.37 -5.56 -11.00
CA GLN A 19 -9.04 -6.43 -9.88
C GLN A 19 -7.86 -5.79 -9.14
N GLY A 20 -8.15 -4.95 -8.14
CA GLY A 20 -7.17 -4.18 -7.35
C GLY A 20 -6.16 -5.01 -6.54
N CYS A 21 -5.95 -6.29 -6.85
CA CYS A 21 -4.88 -7.12 -6.34
C CYS A 21 -3.67 -7.02 -7.29
N GLY A 22 -2.93 -5.92 -7.17
CA GLY A 22 -1.67 -5.72 -7.89
C GLY A 22 -0.48 -5.77 -6.93
N THR A 23 0.60 -6.46 -7.32
CA THR A 23 1.91 -6.42 -6.63
C THR A 23 2.79 -5.28 -7.15
N LEU A 24 2.23 -4.41 -8.00
CA LEU A 24 2.97 -3.30 -8.61
C LEU A 24 3.33 -2.25 -7.57
N ALA A 25 4.55 -1.74 -7.67
CA ALA A 25 4.98 -0.61 -6.87
C ALA A 25 4.12 0.63 -7.15
N PRO A 26 3.99 1.56 -6.18
CA PRO A 26 3.34 2.83 -6.41
C PRO A 26 3.99 3.59 -7.56
N ALA A 27 3.19 4.27 -8.39
CA ALA A 27 3.71 5.12 -9.47
C ALA A 27 4.63 6.25 -8.96
N SER A 28 4.43 6.71 -7.72
CA SER A 28 5.32 7.67 -7.06
C SER A 28 5.31 7.46 -5.54
N VAL A 29 6.43 6.97 -5.02
CA VAL A 29 6.66 6.82 -3.58
C VAL A 29 6.62 8.18 -2.87
N GLY A 30 7.27 9.21 -3.43
CA GLY A 30 7.26 10.56 -2.86
C GLY A 30 5.90 11.25 -2.93
N GLY A 31 5.12 10.99 -3.99
CA GLY A 31 3.73 11.43 -4.07
C GLY A 31 2.87 10.78 -2.99
N LEU A 32 2.97 9.46 -2.85
CA LEU A 32 2.24 8.71 -1.83
C LEU A 32 2.62 9.15 -0.42
N ARG A 33 3.91 9.36 -0.14
CA ARG A 33 4.39 9.85 1.16
C ARG A 33 3.73 11.16 1.58
N ARG A 34 3.51 12.09 0.65
CA ARG A 34 2.82 13.37 0.95
C ARG A 34 1.35 13.17 1.33
N VAL A 35 0.69 12.15 0.79
CA VAL A 35 -0.72 11.84 1.08
C VAL A 35 -0.86 11.13 2.42
N VAL A 36 -0.02 10.11 2.68
CA VAL A 36 -0.11 9.33 3.93
C VAL A 36 0.53 10.03 5.14
N GLY A 37 1.50 10.92 4.89
CA GLY A 37 2.20 11.65 5.94
C GLY A 37 3.11 10.78 6.82
N THR A 38 3.39 11.28 8.03
CA THR A 38 4.36 10.72 8.98
C THR A 38 3.80 10.56 10.40
N ASP A 39 2.52 10.88 10.61
CA ASP A 39 1.94 10.98 11.97
C ASP A 39 1.87 9.65 12.70
N LEU A 40 1.84 8.53 11.95
CA LEU A 40 1.82 7.18 12.50
C LEU A 40 3.22 6.63 12.83
N ILE A 41 4.30 7.36 12.51
CA ILE A 41 5.68 6.93 12.84
C ILE A 41 5.86 6.93 14.35
N GLY A 42 5.99 5.74 14.95
CA GLY A 42 6.14 5.56 16.39
C GLY A 42 4.84 5.78 17.19
N ALA A 43 3.70 5.94 16.52
CA ALA A 43 2.42 6.05 17.19
C ALA A 43 2.06 4.75 17.92
N ARG A 44 1.41 4.89 19.07
CA ARG A 44 0.85 3.79 19.85
C ARG A 44 -0.66 3.98 19.97
N GLY A 45 -1.40 2.91 19.73
CA GLY A 45 -2.85 2.89 19.90
C GLY A 45 -3.22 3.05 21.37
N ALA A 46 -4.34 3.73 21.64
CA ALA A 46 -4.88 3.84 23.00
C ALA A 46 -5.40 2.48 23.51
N THR A 47 -5.88 1.65 22.60
CA THR A 47 -6.34 0.28 22.87
C THR A 47 -5.59 -0.74 22.00
N PRO A 48 -5.66 -2.04 22.33
CA PRO A 48 -5.14 -3.09 21.46
C PRO A 48 -5.80 -3.09 20.08
N GLU A 49 -7.07 -2.70 19.96
CA GLU A 49 -7.73 -2.60 18.66
C GLU A 49 -7.16 -1.46 17.81
N ASP A 50 -6.89 -0.32 18.43
CA ASP A 50 -6.26 0.82 17.75
C ASP A 50 -4.84 0.47 17.31
N GLN A 51 -4.08 -0.23 18.17
CA GLN A 51 -2.74 -0.69 17.81
C GLN A 51 -2.80 -1.60 16.58
N ARG A 52 -3.69 -2.59 16.54
CA ARG A 52 -3.87 -3.45 15.36
C ARG A 52 -4.24 -2.68 14.10
N LYS A 53 -5.01 -1.60 14.20
CA LYS A 53 -5.34 -0.73 13.06
C LYS A 53 -4.10 0.02 12.58
N ILE A 54 -3.33 0.60 13.49
CA ILE A 54 -2.05 1.27 13.19
C ILE A 54 -1.08 0.27 12.53
N ASP A 55 -0.94 -0.94 13.08
CA ASP A 55 -0.01 -1.96 12.58
C ASP A 55 -0.31 -2.38 11.14
N ARG A 56 -1.59 -2.63 10.83
CA ARG A 56 -2.00 -2.98 9.46
C ARG A 56 -1.75 -1.84 8.47
N THR A 57 -1.86 -0.59 8.89
CA THR A 57 -1.57 0.56 8.03
C THR A 57 -0.07 0.72 7.83
N VAL A 58 0.73 0.67 8.90
CA VAL A 58 2.18 0.87 8.85
C VAL A 58 2.86 -0.22 8.02
N VAL A 59 2.47 -1.49 8.17
CA VAL A 59 3.09 -2.59 7.39
C VAL A 59 2.95 -2.40 5.88
N GLY A 60 1.81 -1.86 5.41
CA GLY A 60 1.59 -1.55 4.00
C GLY A 60 2.48 -0.40 3.52
N ILE A 61 2.58 0.68 4.30
CA ILE A 61 3.43 1.85 3.99
C ILE A 61 4.91 1.45 3.94
N CYS A 62 5.36 0.64 4.89
CA CYS A 62 6.73 0.13 4.95
C CYS A 62 7.02 -0.90 3.84
N GLY A 63 6.07 -1.79 3.55
CA GLY A 63 6.19 -2.76 2.45
C GLY A 63 6.29 -2.09 1.07
N ALA A 64 5.62 -0.95 0.89
CA ALA A 64 5.70 -0.13 -0.32
C ALA A 64 6.93 0.83 -0.35
N ALA A 65 7.83 0.74 0.64
CA ALA A 65 9.01 1.60 0.79
C ALA A 65 8.71 3.11 0.81
N VAL A 66 7.53 3.51 1.29
CA VAL A 66 7.09 4.91 1.42
C VAL A 66 7.76 5.61 2.61
N TRP A 67 8.01 4.86 3.66
CA TRP A 67 8.84 5.26 4.78
C TRP A 67 10.24 4.63 4.69
N THR A 68 11.22 5.30 5.27
CA THR A 68 12.59 4.78 5.36
C THR A 68 12.66 3.61 6.34
N ARG A 69 13.69 2.77 6.24
CA ARG A 69 13.90 1.67 7.19
C ARG A 69 13.97 2.14 8.64
N ALA A 70 14.59 3.31 8.88
CA ALA A 70 14.70 3.88 10.22
C ALA A 70 13.33 4.35 10.77
N GLU A 71 12.45 4.85 9.92
CA GLU A 71 11.08 5.20 10.30
C GLU A 71 10.25 3.95 10.58
N CYS A 72 10.36 2.93 9.72
CA CYS A 72 9.69 1.65 9.91
C CYS A 72 10.17 0.91 11.18
N ALA A 73 11.44 1.05 11.56
CA ALA A 73 11.95 0.45 12.80
C ALA A 73 11.25 0.99 14.07
N LYS A 74 10.70 2.21 14.03
CA LYS A 74 9.94 2.80 15.14
C LYS A 74 8.57 2.18 15.33
N HIS A 75 8.11 1.39 14.36
CA HIS A 75 6.88 0.62 14.48
C HIS A 75 6.97 -0.45 15.58
N GLY A 76 8.20 -0.95 15.84
CA GLY A 76 8.45 -2.10 16.69
C GLY A 76 8.19 -3.43 15.97
N ASP A 77 8.98 -4.46 16.26
CA ASP A 77 8.51 -5.84 16.10
C ASP A 77 7.36 -6.00 17.10
N GLY A 78 6.16 -6.38 16.68
CA GLY A 78 5.02 -6.63 17.58
C GLY A 78 5.21 -7.80 18.55
N ARG A 79 6.27 -7.79 19.36
CA ARG A 79 6.49 -8.72 20.46
C ARG A 79 5.81 -8.14 21.70
N GLU A 80 4.57 -8.57 21.87
CA GLU A 80 3.95 -8.78 23.18
C GLU A 80 4.64 -9.94 23.91
#